data_AF-A0A8S1F010-F1
#
_entry.id   AF-A0A8S1F010-F1
#
_cell.length_a   1.000
_cell.length_b   1.000
_cell.length_c   1.000
_cell.angle_alpha   90.00
_cell.angle_beta   90.00
_cell.angle_gamma   90.00
#
_symmetry.space_group_name_H-M   'P 1'
#
loop_
_entity.id
_entity.type
_entity.pdbx_description
1 polymer ?
#
loop_
_entity_poly.entity_id
_entity_poly.type
_entity_poly.pdbx_seq_one_letter_code
_entity_poly.pdbx_strand_id
1 'polypeptide(L)'
;MSEDPHIDDQEPVYIAVCEADLAKSPRELYKSIKEVSKFVNSPEGKSYGARFKKFGTPREALNFLDSGLSLTPKRSENAPATPINEPTSPFSSVTRYQLTEFKKYVDKGDMDGFLRLVESNPRYLVNTGGDVASILMEGFRYNALHIAAKSGQAKIVRKLLDLIHDTEFLTRLYGTGVEDVLLRQTNLLYSYLNTPDKGKGDTPLHFAANFGKVEVVRELVKEAALNRDLRNNDGKTALDLKCLRYNEPDIKDVQKEIELAITGFYVILSRNSDDSAIIVVTRNVSTNLRVCAVAGPFSSEKEAEEFRTKWMVVGKELKRSDFEKGYERVGRILSEESKVGWRESWRFLDDPNLIDLTNEGDLMKIDEFLAKRRRQDVADSTINNATERHHIGDFRRNQAPIARILNFDELDGKGDEDAPESGTAYSEGDDDIFYDTLTFPEGEDADDSLLGLAEKFAGLSVMSPPRRQNEVEEEEEEDSFETPPSTPPPVFVMDEEPCKIDNDLYEVLSKIPVETLSKFPMIAQYVKKVGKLDDSVRCKWPGIDSPYRSKFRKRL
;
A
#
# COMPACT_ATOMS: atom_id res chain seq x y z
N MET A 1 -28.99 -43.45 -58.29
CA MET A 1 -30.35 -42.90 -58.20
C MET A 1 -30.54 -42.40 -56.78
N SER A 2 -30.51 -41.09 -56.61
CA SER A 2 -30.83 -40.37 -55.37
C SER A 2 -30.72 -38.89 -55.76
N GLU A 3 -31.77 -38.37 -56.35
CA GLU A 3 -31.89 -36.96 -56.71
C GLU A 3 -32.23 -36.17 -55.45
N ASP A 4 -31.31 -35.32 -54.98
CA ASP A 4 -31.64 -34.31 -53.99
C ASP A 4 -32.47 -33.22 -54.66
N PRO A 5 -33.63 -32.82 -54.10
CA PRO A 5 -34.50 -31.84 -54.73
C PRO A 5 -33.89 -30.44 -54.68
N HIS A 6 -34.10 -29.67 -55.76
CA HIS A 6 -33.77 -28.24 -55.83
C HIS A 6 -34.23 -27.50 -54.56
N ILE A 7 -33.27 -26.92 -53.83
CA ILE A 7 -33.56 -25.82 -52.90
C ILE A 7 -33.78 -24.59 -53.80
N ASP A 8 -35.05 -24.29 -54.01
CA ASP A 8 -35.55 -23.16 -54.79
C ASP A 8 -35.06 -21.84 -54.17
N ASP A 9 -34.44 -20.96 -54.95
CA ASP A 9 -33.94 -19.64 -54.52
C ASP A 9 -35.12 -18.69 -54.22
N GLN A 10 -35.76 -18.86 -53.05
CA GLN A 10 -36.86 -17.99 -52.63
C GLN A 10 -36.32 -16.67 -52.09
N GLU A 11 -36.60 -15.58 -52.84
CA GLU A 11 -36.26 -14.22 -52.44
C GLU A 11 -36.87 -13.88 -51.06
N PRO A 12 -36.10 -13.27 -50.14
CA PRO A 12 -36.56 -12.99 -48.79
C PRO A 12 -37.68 -11.94 -48.78
N VAL A 13 -38.73 -12.21 -48.01
CA VAL A 13 -39.94 -11.40 -47.96
C VAL A 13 -40.00 -10.59 -46.66
N TYR A 14 -40.60 -9.40 -46.72
CA TYR A 14 -40.78 -8.50 -45.59
C TYR A 14 -42.26 -8.21 -45.38
N ILE A 15 -42.70 -8.12 -44.12
CA ILE A 15 -44.07 -7.68 -43.75
C ILE A 15 -44.00 -6.53 -42.76
N ALA A 16 -45.03 -5.68 -42.77
CA ALA A 16 -45.24 -4.67 -41.74
C ALA A 16 -46.13 -5.24 -40.62
N VAL A 17 -45.67 -5.15 -39.37
CA VAL A 17 -46.27 -5.76 -38.19
C VAL A 17 -46.50 -4.70 -37.12
N CYS A 18 -47.69 -4.67 -36.53
CA CYS A 18 -47.96 -3.94 -35.29
C CYS A 18 -47.65 -4.86 -34.10
N GLU A 19 -46.59 -4.58 -33.33
CA GLU A 19 -46.20 -5.39 -32.17
C GLU A 19 -47.27 -5.41 -31.06
N ALA A 20 -48.18 -4.43 -31.03
CA ALA A 20 -49.28 -4.35 -30.06
C ALA A 20 -50.53 -5.15 -30.45
N ASP A 21 -50.75 -5.40 -31.75
CA ASP A 21 -51.90 -6.15 -32.26
C ASP A 21 -51.61 -6.74 -33.65
N LEU A 22 -51.24 -8.02 -33.69
CA LEU A 22 -50.95 -8.71 -34.95
C LEU A 22 -52.16 -8.75 -35.90
N ALA A 23 -53.39 -8.75 -35.40
CA ALA A 23 -54.59 -8.79 -36.24
C ALA A 23 -54.83 -7.47 -37.01
N LYS A 24 -54.26 -6.36 -36.55
CA LYS A 24 -54.24 -5.07 -37.27
C LYS A 24 -53.06 -4.92 -38.24
N SER A 25 -52.18 -5.92 -38.35
CA SER A 25 -51.02 -5.86 -39.24
C SER A 25 -51.44 -6.04 -40.71
N PRO A 26 -50.95 -5.22 -41.65
CA PRO A 26 -51.19 -5.41 -43.07
C PRO A 26 -50.71 -6.79 -43.54
N ARG A 27 -51.57 -7.51 -44.27
CA ARG A 27 -51.23 -8.81 -44.91
C ARG A 27 -50.43 -8.65 -46.21
N GLU A 28 -49.84 -7.48 -46.44
CA GLU A 28 -49.07 -7.17 -47.64
C GLU A 28 -47.62 -7.68 -47.52
N LEU A 29 -47.17 -8.39 -48.55
CA LEU A 29 -45.85 -9.02 -48.64
C LEU A 29 -44.95 -8.18 -49.54
N TYR A 30 -43.96 -7.51 -48.94
CA TYR A 30 -43.02 -6.65 -49.66
C TYR A 30 -41.78 -7.45 -50.07
N LYS A 31 -41.31 -7.24 -51.31
CA LYS A 31 -40.10 -7.91 -51.83
C LYS A 31 -38.82 -7.14 -51.51
N SER A 32 -38.92 -5.84 -51.24
CA SER A 32 -37.77 -5.01 -50.89
C SER A 32 -37.91 -4.30 -49.54
N ILE A 33 -36.79 -4.22 -48.81
CA ILE A 33 -36.65 -3.38 -47.61
C ILE A 33 -37.04 -1.92 -47.90
N LYS A 34 -36.79 -1.44 -49.12
CA LYS A 34 -37.14 -0.06 -49.53
C LYS A 34 -38.65 0.17 -49.62
N GLU A 35 -39.44 -0.87 -49.85
CA GLU A 35 -40.90 -0.78 -49.97
C GLU A 35 -41.53 -0.83 -48.57
N VAL A 36 -41.18 -1.85 -47.77
CA VAL A 36 -41.69 -1.98 -46.40
C VAL A 36 -41.28 -0.78 -45.52
N SER A 37 -40.09 -0.22 -45.74
CA SER A 37 -39.62 0.98 -45.03
C SER A 37 -40.37 2.24 -45.44
N LYS A 38 -40.79 2.38 -46.71
CA LYS A 38 -41.70 3.48 -47.12
C LYS A 38 -43.05 3.35 -46.42
N PHE A 39 -43.62 2.15 -46.34
CA PHE A 39 -44.88 1.91 -45.65
C PHE A 39 -44.78 2.22 -44.15
N VAL A 40 -43.77 1.65 -43.45
CA VAL A 40 -43.52 1.89 -42.01
C VAL A 40 -43.34 3.39 -41.70
N ASN A 41 -42.67 4.14 -42.59
CA ASN A 41 -42.43 5.57 -42.38
C ASN A 41 -43.58 6.50 -42.83
N SER A 42 -44.63 5.95 -43.46
CA SER A 42 -45.83 6.70 -43.87
C SER A 42 -46.65 7.19 -42.65
N PRO A 43 -47.58 8.14 -42.83
CA PRO A 43 -48.48 8.57 -41.76
C PRO A 43 -49.31 7.42 -41.18
N GLU A 44 -49.71 6.48 -42.04
CA GLU A 44 -50.42 5.25 -41.67
C GLU A 44 -49.52 4.31 -40.87
N GLY A 45 -48.34 3.93 -41.40
CA GLY A 45 -47.39 3.06 -40.70
C GLY A 45 -47.01 3.59 -39.30
N LYS A 46 -46.87 4.90 -39.16
CA LYS A 46 -46.60 5.56 -37.87
C LYS A 46 -47.79 5.58 -36.93
N SER A 47 -49.02 5.77 -37.42
CA SER A 47 -50.22 5.75 -36.56
C SER A 47 -50.50 4.36 -35.98
N TYR A 48 -50.12 3.30 -36.69
CA TYR A 48 -50.22 1.91 -36.24
C TYR A 48 -49.00 1.40 -35.46
N GLY A 49 -47.94 2.21 -35.29
CA GLY A 49 -46.69 1.76 -34.67
C GLY A 49 -46.00 0.61 -35.42
N ALA A 50 -46.16 0.57 -36.75
CA ALA A 50 -45.70 -0.53 -37.57
C ALA A 50 -44.17 -0.67 -37.57
N ARG A 51 -43.69 -1.91 -37.50
CA ARG A 51 -42.28 -2.30 -37.66
C ARG A 51 -42.20 -3.40 -38.71
N PHE A 52 -41.07 -3.52 -39.41
CA PHE A 52 -40.93 -4.55 -40.43
C PHE A 52 -40.18 -5.78 -39.91
N LYS A 53 -40.60 -6.96 -40.36
CA LYS A 53 -39.97 -8.25 -40.04
C LYS A 53 -39.67 -9.02 -41.33
N LYS A 54 -38.50 -9.65 -41.39
CA LYS A 54 -38.01 -10.45 -42.53
C LYS A 54 -38.35 -11.93 -42.32
N PHE A 55 -38.74 -12.61 -43.39
CA PHE A 55 -39.02 -14.04 -43.44
C PHE A 55 -38.30 -14.69 -44.62
N GLY A 56 -38.03 -15.99 -44.52
CA GLY A 56 -37.39 -16.76 -45.59
C GLY A 56 -38.35 -17.11 -46.73
N THR A 57 -39.62 -17.34 -46.41
CA THR A 57 -40.64 -17.69 -47.42
C THR A 57 -41.94 -16.89 -47.22
N PRO A 58 -42.73 -16.65 -48.30
CA PRO A 58 -44.07 -16.03 -48.18
C PRO A 58 -45.01 -16.80 -47.24
N ARG A 59 -44.91 -18.13 -47.21
CA ARG A 59 -45.74 -19.00 -46.36
C ARG A 59 -45.43 -18.83 -44.88
N GLU A 60 -44.16 -18.67 -44.53
CA GLU A 60 -43.71 -18.41 -43.16
C GLU A 60 -44.24 -17.05 -42.65
N ALA A 61 -44.19 -16.01 -43.49
CA ALA A 61 -44.70 -14.68 -43.16
C ALA A 61 -46.23 -14.68 -42.94
N LEU A 62 -46.99 -15.38 -43.78
CA LEU A 62 -48.44 -15.51 -43.63
C LEU A 62 -48.82 -16.35 -42.40
N ASN A 63 -48.14 -17.48 -42.17
CA ASN A 63 -48.32 -18.27 -40.95
C ASN A 63 -48.03 -17.47 -39.67
N PHE A 64 -47.06 -16.55 -39.70
CA PHE A 64 -46.80 -15.66 -38.57
C PHE A 64 -47.97 -14.68 -38.32
N LEU A 65 -48.56 -14.11 -39.37
CA LEU A 65 -49.73 -13.23 -39.25
C LEU A 65 -50.99 -13.99 -38.79
N ASP A 66 -51.21 -15.21 -39.28
CA ASP A 66 -52.32 -16.07 -38.86
C ASP A 66 -52.13 -16.64 -37.45
N SER A 67 -50.89 -16.79 -36.97
CA SER A 67 -50.61 -17.24 -35.59
C SER A 67 -51.14 -16.28 -34.52
N GLY A 68 -51.38 -15.01 -34.86
CA GLY A 68 -52.02 -14.02 -33.99
C GLY A 68 -53.51 -14.28 -33.69
N LEU A 69 -54.15 -15.25 -34.34
CA LEU A 69 -55.58 -15.57 -34.15
C LEU A 69 -55.84 -16.79 -33.25
N SER A 70 -54.80 -17.43 -32.69
CA SER A 70 -54.96 -18.66 -31.90
C SER A 70 -54.44 -18.54 -30.46
N LEU A 71 -55.42 -18.60 -29.54
CA LEU A 71 -55.37 -18.82 -28.08
C LEU A 71 -54.01 -19.22 -27.45
N THR A 72 -53.58 -18.42 -26.47
CA THR A 72 -52.78 -18.78 -25.28
C THR A 72 -51.55 -19.69 -25.47
N PRO A 73 -50.31 -19.20 -25.28
CA PRO A 73 -49.12 -20.04 -25.44
C PRO A 73 -49.05 -21.14 -24.37
N LYS A 74 -49.22 -22.40 -24.79
CA LYS A 74 -48.76 -23.54 -24.01
C LYS A 74 -47.24 -23.47 -23.91
N ARG A 75 -46.74 -23.33 -22.68
CA ARG A 75 -45.34 -23.46 -22.30
C ARG A 75 -44.83 -24.86 -22.69
N SER A 76 -44.04 -24.96 -23.76
CA SER A 76 -43.24 -26.16 -24.03
C SER A 76 -41.91 -26.03 -23.29
N GLU A 77 -41.82 -26.71 -22.16
CA GLU A 77 -40.54 -26.90 -21.47
C GLU A 77 -39.66 -27.81 -22.34
N ASN A 78 -38.45 -27.36 -22.69
CA ASN A 78 -37.22 -28.16 -22.92
C ASN A 78 -36.16 -27.40 -23.75
N ALA A 79 -35.63 -26.31 -23.19
CA ALA A 79 -34.24 -25.86 -23.38
C ALA A 79 -33.99 -24.67 -22.42
N PRO A 80 -32.91 -24.64 -21.62
CA PRO A 80 -32.58 -23.48 -20.79
C PRO A 80 -31.92 -22.40 -21.67
N ALA A 81 -32.72 -21.74 -22.49
CA ALA A 81 -32.38 -20.39 -22.94
C ALA A 81 -32.58 -19.46 -21.74
N THR A 82 -31.56 -19.31 -20.90
CA THR A 82 -31.51 -18.19 -19.95
C THR A 82 -31.57 -16.90 -20.77
N PRO A 83 -32.62 -16.07 -20.67
CA PRO A 83 -32.49 -14.70 -21.15
C PRO A 83 -31.42 -14.06 -20.26
N ILE A 84 -30.29 -13.71 -20.87
CA ILE A 84 -29.36 -12.78 -20.24
C ILE A 84 -30.06 -11.43 -20.28
N ASN A 85 -30.96 -11.21 -19.31
CA ASN A 85 -31.46 -9.88 -19.01
C ASN A 85 -30.22 -9.04 -18.71
N GLU A 86 -30.01 -7.97 -19.47
CA GLU A 86 -28.99 -6.98 -19.09
C GLU A 86 -29.23 -6.60 -17.63
N PRO A 87 -28.19 -6.60 -16.77
CA PRO A 87 -28.36 -6.16 -15.39
C PRO A 87 -28.94 -4.75 -15.44
N THR A 88 -30.10 -4.57 -14.83
CA THR A 88 -30.90 -3.34 -14.93
C THR A 88 -30.25 -2.27 -14.06
N SER A 89 -29.10 -1.78 -14.53
CA SER A 89 -28.23 -0.86 -13.80
C SER A 89 -29.03 0.36 -13.35
N PRO A 90 -28.94 0.77 -12.08
CA PRO A 90 -29.66 1.93 -11.56
C PRO A 90 -29.18 3.26 -12.17
N PHE A 91 -28.11 3.24 -12.98
CA PHE A 91 -27.54 4.41 -13.63
C PHE A 91 -27.99 4.56 -15.08
N SER A 92 -28.40 5.77 -15.46
CA SER A 92 -28.70 6.12 -16.85
C SER A 92 -27.48 5.96 -17.77
N SER A 93 -27.70 5.65 -19.04
CA SER A 93 -26.63 5.61 -20.04
C SER A 93 -25.94 6.97 -20.19
N VAL A 94 -24.61 6.96 -20.37
CA VAL A 94 -23.82 8.18 -20.55
C VAL A 94 -23.87 8.61 -22.01
N THR A 95 -24.16 9.90 -22.25
CA THR A 95 -24.23 10.45 -23.60
C THR A 95 -22.84 10.67 -24.20
N ARG A 96 -22.75 10.73 -25.53
CA ARG A 96 -21.49 11.01 -26.24
C ARG A 96 -20.85 12.36 -25.86
N TYR A 97 -21.66 13.38 -25.54
CA TYR A 97 -21.16 14.67 -25.05
C TYR A 97 -20.44 14.51 -23.71
N GLN A 98 -21.09 13.83 -22.76
CA GLN A 98 -20.52 13.51 -21.45
C GLN A 98 -19.24 12.67 -21.56
N LEU A 99 -19.19 11.64 -22.42
CA LEU A 99 -17.95 10.87 -22.66
C LEU A 99 -16.82 11.73 -23.25
N THR A 100 -17.17 12.72 -24.09
CA THR A 100 -16.20 13.68 -24.66
C THR A 100 -15.68 14.66 -23.61
N GLU A 101 -16.50 15.02 -22.63
CA GLU A 101 -16.10 15.81 -21.46
C GLU A 101 -15.21 15.01 -20.51
N PHE A 102 -15.63 13.80 -20.12
CA PHE A 102 -14.85 12.87 -19.30
C PHE A 102 -13.47 12.59 -19.91
N LYS A 103 -13.40 12.38 -21.23
CA LYS A 103 -12.14 12.29 -21.97
C LYS A 103 -11.19 13.46 -21.67
N LYS A 104 -11.68 14.72 -21.57
CA LYS A 104 -10.81 15.88 -21.34
C LYS A 104 -10.13 15.83 -19.99
N TYR A 105 -10.82 15.34 -18.96
CA TYR A 105 -10.25 15.16 -17.62
C TYR A 105 -9.19 14.05 -17.62
N VAL A 106 -9.48 12.91 -18.28
CA VAL A 106 -8.53 11.80 -18.49
C VAL A 106 -7.29 12.24 -19.27
N ASP A 107 -7.43 13.08 -20.30
CA ASP A 107 -6.34 13.60 -21.12
C ASP A 107 -5.44 14.57 -20.32
N LYS A 108 -6.06 15.46 -19.54
CA LYS A 108 -5.39 16.49 -18.74
C LYS A 108 -4.73 15.99 -17.46
N GLY A 109 -5.17 14.86 -16.89
CA GLY A 109 -4.71 14.40 -15.57
C GLY A 109 -5.48 14.99 -14.39
N ASP A 110 -6.68 15.52 -14.63
CA ASP A 110 -7.53 16.13 -13.60
C ASP A 110 -8.27 15.04 -12.81
N MET A 111 -7.69 14.69 -11.65
CA MET A 111 -8.22 13.66 -10.75
C MET A 111 -9.60 14.04 -10.17
N ASP A 112 -9.81 15.31 -9.84
CA ASP A 112 -11.03 15.77 -9.17
C ASP A 112 -12.22 15.81 -10.13
N GLY A 113 -11.97 16.23 -11.38
CA GLY A 113 -12.95 16.14 -12.47
C GLY A 113 -13.24 14.69 -12.86
N PHE A 114 -12.22 13.83 -12.88
CA PHE A 114 -12.36 12.39 -13.15
C PHE A 114 -13.24 11.70 -12.08
N LEU A 115 -12.90 11.82 -10.80
CA LEU A 115 -13.60 11.16 -9.70
C LEU A 115 -15.05 11.64 -9.60
N ARG A 116 -15.30 12.95 -9.65
CA ARG A 116 -16.64 13.54 -9.58
C ARG A 116 -17.59 12.96 -10.64
N LEU A 117 -17.12 12.76 -11.87
CA LEU A 117 -17.94 12.17 -12.92
C LEU A 117 -18.17 10.67 -12.68
N VAL A 118 -17.14 9.91 -12.32
CA VAL A 118 -17.25 8.46 -12.07
C VAL A 118 -18.15 8.15 -10.86
N GLU A 119 -18.03 8.90 -9.77
CA GLU A 119 -18.88 8.79 -8.58
C GLU A 119 -20.34 9.16 -8.86
N SER A 120 -20.58 10.14 -9.75
CA SER A 120 -21.93 10.49 -10.19
C SER A 120 -22.58 9.41 -11.05
N ASN A 121 -21.78 8.71 -11.89
CA ASN A 121 -22.26 7.64 -12.74
C ASN A 121 -21.12 6.64 -13.12
N PRO A 122 -21.06 5.46 -12.50
CA PRO A 122 -20.08 4.41 -12.83
C PRO A 122 -20.04 3.98 -14.31
N ARG A 123 -21.10 4.23 -15.08
CA ARG A 123 -21.15 3.95 -16.53
C ARG A 123 -20.25 4.88 -17.38
N TYR A 124 -19.61 5.88 -16.78
CA TYR A 124 -18.46 6.59 -17.39
C TYR A 124 -17.25 5.67 -17.60
N LEU A 125 -17.11 4.62 -16.78
CA LEU A 125 -16.08 3.59 -16.95
C LEU A 125 -16.62 2.37 -17.70
N VAL A 126 -17.84 1.93 -17.41
CA VAL A 126 -18.31 0.59 -17.82
C VAL A 126 -19.50 0.64 -18.79
N ASN A 127 -19.42 -0.10 -19.89
CA ASN A 127 -20.57 -0.38 -20.74
C ASN A 127 -21.29 -1.67 -20.29
N THR A 128 -22.38 -1.49 -19.55
CA THR A 128 -23.20 -2.57 -18.96
C THR A 128 -23.85 -3.51 -19.98
N GLY A 129 -23.95 -3.13 -21.27
CA GLY A 129 -24.52 -3.98 -22.32
C GLY A 129 -23.59 -5.10 -22.83
N GLY A 130 -22.43 -5.29 -22.20
CA GLY A 130 -21.52 -6.40 -22.53
C GLY A 130 -20.29 -6.52 -21.62
N ASP A 131 -20.32 -5.90 -20.43
CA ASP A 131 -19.22 -5.88 -19.45
C ASP A 131 -17.87 -5.39 -20.03
N VAL A 132 -17.94 -4.45 -20.99
CA VAL A 132 -16.79 -3.91 -21.74
C VAL A 132 -16.39 -2.54 -21.21
N ALA A 133 -15.10 -2.20 -21.31
CA ALA A 133 -14.61 -0.85 -21.09
C ALA A 133 -15.35 0.18 -21.97
N SER A 134 -15.69 1.33 -21.37
CA SER A 134 -16.27 2.48 -22.07
C SER A 134 -15.36 2.97 -23.21
N ILE A 135 -15.96 3.29 -24.36
CA ILE A 135 -15.24 3.85 -25.51
C ILE A 135 -15.38 5.37 -25.49
N LEU A 136 -14.30 6.06 -25.15
CA LEU A 136 -14.25 7.53 -25.07
C LEU A 136 -13.98 8.20 -26.44
N MET A 137 -13.53 7.43 -27.44
CA MET A 137 -13.37 7.92 -28.81
C MET A 137 -13.78 6.85 -29.82
N GLU A 138 -15.02 6.93 -30.33
CA GLU A 138 -15.62 5.94 -31.23
C GLU A 138 -14.80 5.66 -32.51
N GLY A 139 -14.18 6.69 -33.09
CA GLY A 139 -13.47 6.59 -34.38
C GLY A 139 -12.30 5.60 -34.36
N PHE A 140 -11.44 5.69 -33.33
CA PHE A 140 -10.32 4.77 -33.10
C PHE A 140 -10.61 3.71 -32.03
N ARG A 141 -11.81 3.74 -31.43
CA ARG A 141 -12.23 2.89 -30.29
C ARG A 141 -11.34 2.96 -29.05
N TYR A 142 -10.81 4.14 -28.72
CA TYR A 142 -10.03 4.30 -27.49
C TYR A 142 -10.91 4.18 -26.24
N ASN A 143 -10.53 3.27 -25.34
CA ASN A 143 -10.96 3.28 -23.95
C ASN A 143 -10.16 4.35 -23.15
N ALA A 144 -10.50 4.53 -21.86
CA ALA A 144 -9.82 5.52 -21.03
C ALA A 144 -8.31 5.25 -20.85
N LEU A 145 -7.87 3.98 -20.78
CA LEU A 145 -6.46 3.62 -20.65
C LEU A 145 -5.63 3.98 -21.88
N HIS A 146 -6.15 3.86 -23.10
CA HIS A 146 -5.43 4.33 -24.31
C HIS A 146 -5.12 5.83 -24.23
N ILE A 147 -6.07 6.63 -23.73
CA ILE A 147 -5.92 8.10 -23.60
C ILE A 147 -4.95 8.43 -22.46
N ALA A 148 -5.11 7.80 -21.28
CA ALA A 148 -4.21 8.01 -20.16
C ALA A 148 -2.77 7.55 -20.47
N ALA A 149 -2.60 6.44 -21.20
CA ALA A 149 -1.31 5.92 -21.66
C ALA A 149 -0.63 6.82 -22.70
N LYS A 150 -1.41 7.41 -23.62
CA LYS A 150 -0.91 8.41 -24.56
C LYS A 150 -0.38 9.65 -23.84
N SER A 151 -1.16 10.16 -22.89
CA SER A 151 -0.89 11.45 -22.23
C SER A 151 0.04 11.31 -21.00
N GLY A 152 0.30 10.09 -20.53
CA GLY A 152 1.23 9.79 -19.42
C GLY A 152 0.61 9.86 -18.03
N GLN A 153 -0.71 9.76 -17.90
CA GLN A 153 -1.46 10.06 -16.68
C GLN A 153 -1.49 8.86 -15.70
N ALA A 154 -0.34 8.49 -15.14
CA ALA A 154 -0.18 7.32 -14.27
C ALA A 154 -1.10 7.32 -13.04
N LYS A 155 -1.39 8.50 -12.46
CA LYS A 155 -2.34 8.64 -11.34
C LYS A 155 -3.77 8.25 -11.71
N ILE A 156 -4.22 8.63 -12.92
CA ILE A 156 -5.54 8.22 -13.44
C ILE A 156 -5.56 6.73 -13.76
N VAL A 157 -4.48 6.19 -14.35
CA VAL A 157 -4.36 4.75 -14.62
C VAL A 157 -4.50 3.93 -13.34
N ARG A 158 -3.73 4.27 -12.30
CA ARG A 158 -3.84 3.59 -11.00
C ARG A 158 -5.24 3.69 -10.42
N LYS A 159 -5.80 4.90 -10.28
CA LYS A 159 -7.13 5.07 -9.68
C LYS A 159 -8.26 4.42 -10.49
N LEU A 160 -8.13 4.35 -11.82
CA LEU A 160 -9.06 3.63 -12.68
C LEU A 160 -8.99 2.12 -12.46
N LEU A 161 -7.79 1.56 -12.30
CA LEU A 161 -7.59 0.14 -11.98
C LEU A 161 -8.09 -0.17 -10.56
N ASP A 162 -7.82 0.70 -9.58
CA ASP A 162 -8.34 0.57 -8.21
C ASP A 162 -9.89 0.50 -8.21
N LEU A 163 -10.56 1.38 -8.98
CA LEU A 163 -12.02 1.42 -9.11
C LEU A 163 -12.61 0.21 -9.85
N ILE A 164 -11.83 -0.46 -10.70
CA ILE A 164 -12.23 -1.75 -11.32
C ILE A 164 -12.03 -2.89 -10.32
N HIS A 165 -11.04 -2.80 -9.43
CA HIS A 165 -10.84 -3.79 -8.36
C HIS A 165 -11.84 -3.67 -7.20
N ASP A 166 -12.45 -2.50 -7.04
CA ASP A 166 -13.47 -2.23 -6.04
C ASP A 166 -14.79 -3.00 -6.31
N THR A 167 -14.98 -4.07 -5.55
CA THR A 167 -16.20 -4.90 -5.62
C THR A 167 -17.44 -4.18 -5.11
N GLU A 168 -17.34 -3.20 -4.21
CA GLU A 168 -18.50 -2.41 -3.76
C GLU A 168 -18.95 -1.44 -4.85
N PHE A 169 -18.00 -0.79 -5.53
CA PHE A 169 -18.26 0.07 -6.69
C PHE A 169 -18.96 -0.68 -7.81
N LEU A 170 -18.47 -1.89 -8.17
CA LEU A 170 -19.10 -2.71 -9.21
C LEU A 170 -20.44 -3.32 -8.77
N THR A 171 -20.59 -3.71 -7.50
CA THR A 171 -21.88 -4.13 -6.93
C THR A 171 -22.92 -3.02 -7.03
N ARG A 172 -22.54 -1.77 -6.73
CA ARG A 172 -23.39 -0.59 -6.90
C ARG A 172 -23.76 -0.33 -8.36
N LEU A 173 -22.83 -0.52 -9.30
CA LEU A 173 -23.05 -0.35 -10.74
C LEU A 173 -24.06 -1.35 -11.32
N TYR A 174 -23.89 -2.64 -11.03
CA TYR A 174 -24.69 -3.70 -11.63
C TYR A 174 -25.97 -4.02 -10.84
N GLY A 175 -25.98 -3.79 -9.52
CA GLY A 175 -27.08 -4.18 -8.63
C GLY A 175 -27.20 -5.68 -8.41
N THR A 176 -26.13 -6.44 -8.69
CA THR A 176 -26.06 -7.91 -8.59
C THR A 176 -25.22 -8.37 -7.39
N GLY A 177 -25.16 -9.68 -7.15
CA GLY A 177 -24.37 -10.26 -6.07
C GLY A 177 -22.85 -10.26 -6.35
N VAL A 178 -22.05 -10.31 -5.28
CA VAL A 178 -20.58 -10.22 -5.33
C VAL A 178 -19.94 -11.25 -6.29
N GLU A 179 -20.49 -12.47 -6.37
CA GLU A 179 -19.96 -13.52 -7.27
C GLU A 179 -20.11 -13.18 -8.76
N ASP A 180 -21.25 -12.61 -9.17
CA ASP A 180 -21.47 -12.14 -10.55
C ASP A 180 -20.57 -10.93 -10.86
N VAL A 181 -20.41 -10.04 -9.87
CA VAL A 181 -19.49 -8.88 -9.96
C VAL A 181 -18.04 -9.31 -10.19
N LEU A 182 -17.51 -10.31 -9.48
CA LEU A 182 -16.14 -10.81 -9.65
C LEU A 182 -15.90 -11.39 -11.06
N LEU A 183 -16.90 -12.06 -11.64
CA LEU A 183 -16.84 -12.56 -13.01
C LEU A 183 -16.82 -11.41 -14.03
N ARG A 184 -17.71 -10.41 -13.87
CA ARG A 184 -17.74 -9.21 -14.73
C ARG A 184 -16.49 -8.37 -14.60
N GLN A 185 -15.95 -8.22 -13.40
CA GLN A 185 -14.70 -7.53 -13.10
C GLN A 185 -13.54 -8.09 -13.92
N THR A 186 -13.41 -9.42 -13.99
CA THR A 186 -12.35 -10.08 -14.77
C THR A 186 -12.45 -9.73 -16.27
N ASN A 187 -13.67 -9.78 -16.83
CA ASN A 187 -13.92 -9.40 -18.22
C ASN A 187 -13.65 -7.91 -18.47
N LEU A 188 -14.07 -7.04 -17.56
CA LEU A 188 -13.89 -5.59 -17.63
C LEU A 188 -12.41 -5.19 -17.54
N LEU A 189 -11.66 -5.77 -16.61
CA LEU A 189 -10.22 -5.55 -16.44
C LEU A 189 -9.46 -6.00 -17.70
N TYR A 190 -9.76 -7.21 -18.20
CA TYR A 190 -9.19 -7.70 -19.47
C TYR A 190 -9.54 -6.78 -20.65
N SER A 191 -10.78 -6.31 -20.74
CA SER A 191 -11.21 -5.35 -21.76
C SER A 191 -10.44 -4.04 -21.67
N TYR A 192 -10.21 -3.52 -20.47
CA TYR A 192 -9.45 -2.30 -20.28
C TYR A 192 -7.98 -2.44 -20.72
N LEU A 193 -7.32 -3.53 -20.34
CA LEU A 193 -5.89 -3.75 -20.55
C LEU A 193 -5.54 -4.23 -21.98
N ASN A 194 -6.38 -5.07 -22.57
CA ASN A 194 -6.01 -5.87 -23.75
C ASN A 194 -6.83 -5.57 -25.02
N THR A 195 -7.89 -4.74 -24.96
CA THR A 195 -8.62 -4.36 -26.17
C THR A 195 -7.73 -3.52 -27.08
N PRO A 196 -7.49 -3.91 -28.34
CA PRO A 196 -6.70 -3.13 -29.29
C PRO A 196 -7.52 -1.98 -29.89
N ASP A 197 -6.84 -0.91 -30.31
CA ASP A 197 -7.48 0.18 -31.06
C ASP A 197 -7.92 -0.25 -32.47
N LYS A 198 -8.87 0.50 -33.06
CA LYS A 198 -9.36 0.25 -34.41
C LYS A 198 -8.37 0.70 -35.51
N GLY A 199 -7.44 1.61 -35.20
CA GLY A 199 -6.52 2.19 -36.18
C GLY A 199 -5.37 1.26 -36.54
N LYS A 200 -4.51 0.94 -35.57
CA LYS A 200 -3.31 0.12 -35.75
C LYS A 200 -3.37 -1.24 -35.06
N GLY A 201 -4.41 -1.50 -34.27
CA GLY A 201 -4.43 -2.65 -33.37
C GLY A 201 -3.55 -2.44 -32.14
N ASP A 202 -3.19 -1.19 -31.83
CA ASP A 202 -2.31 -0.84 -30.71
C ASP A 202 -3.12 -0.91 -29.40
N THR A 203 -2.66 -1.68 -28.41
CA THR A 203 -3.28 -1.74 -27.06
C THR A 203 -2.78 -0.60 -26.15
N PRO A 204 -3.36 -0.34 -24.96
CA PRO A 204 -2.85 0.70 -24.05
C PRO A 204 -1.36 0.56 -23.70
N LEU A 205 -0.84 -0.68 -23.61
CA LEU A 205 0.59 -0.92 -23.41
C LEU A 205 1.44 -0.47 -24.62
N HIS A 206 0.96 -0.70 -25.85
CA HIS A 206 1.61 -0.19 -27.06
C HIS A 206 1.67 1.34 -27.06
N PHE A 207 0.58 2.01 -26.64
CA PHE A 207 0.57 3.46 -26.48
C PHE A 207 1.60 3.92 -25.43
N ALA A 208 1.56 3.35 -24.22
CA ALA A 208 2.47 3.73 -23.13
C ALA A 208 3.95 3.57 -23.54
N ALA A 209 4.30 2.46 -24.17
CA ALA A 209 5.66 2.20 -24.65
C ALA A 209 6.07 3.13 -25.80
N ASN A 210 5.20 3.34 -26.80
CA ASN A 210 5.47 4.17 -27.98
C ASN A 210 5.69 5.66 -27.62
N PHE A 211 4.92 6.19 -26.66
CA PHE A 211 5.03 7.55 -26.15
C PHE A 211 6.03 7.71 -24.98
N GLY A 212 6.83 6.68 -24.65
CA GLY A 212 7.87 6.75 -23.62
C GLY A 212 7.37 6.89 -22.18
N LYS A 213 6.12 6.51 -21.89
CA LYS A 213 5.45 6.79 -20.60
C LYS A 213 5.75 5.70 -19.56
N VAL A 214 7.00 5.70 -19.06
CA VAL A 214 7.52 4.68 -18.11
C VAL A 214 6.58 4.43 -16.94
N GLU A 215 6.10 5.47 -16.26
CA GLU A 215 5.22 5.31 -15.09
C GLU A 215 3.94 4.55 -15.44
N VAL A 216 3.30 4.86 -16.58
CA VAL A 216 2.11 4.13 -17.03
C VAL A 216 2.44 2.69 -17.37
N VAL A 217 3.58 2.41 -18.02
CA VAL A 217 4.04 1.03 -18.27
C VAL A 217 4.20 0.28 -16.94
N ARG A 218 4.83 0.90 -15.94
CA ARG A 218 5.03 0.30 -14.59
C ARG A 218 3.70 0.06 -13.87
N GLU A 219 2.69 0.91 -13.99
CA GLU A 219 1.36 0.66 -13.41
C GLU A 219 0.63 -0.48 -14.15
N LEU A 220 0.57 -0.45 -15.49
CA LEU A 220 -0.11 -1.48 -16.28
C LEU A 220 0.51 -2.88 -16.07
N VAL A 221 1.84 -2.98 -15.96
CA VAL A 221 2.55 -4.25 -15.80
C VAL A 221 2.28 -4.96 -14.46
N LYS A 222 1.81 -4.25 -13.42
CA LYS A 222 1.41 -4.88 -12.15
C LYS A 222 0.20 -5.81 -12.32
N GLU A 223 -0.62 -5.56 -13.33
CA GLU A 223 -1.87 -6.27 -13.56
C GLU A 223 -1.63 -7.67 -14.12
N ALA A 224 -2.05 -8.69 -13.37
CA ALA A 224 -1.92 -10.08 -13.79
C ALA A 224 -2.71 -10.42 -15.07
N ALA A 225 -3.76 -9.65 -15.36
CA ALA A 225 -4.58 -9.81 -16.57
C ALA A 225 -3.97 -9.16 -17.83
N LEU A 226 -2.87 -8.40 -17.72
CA LEU A 226 -2.24 -7.76 -18.89
C LEU A 226 -1.48 -8.78 -19.75
N ASN A 227 -1.83 -8.84 -21.04
CA ASN A 227 -1.06 -9.61 -22.02
C ASN A 227 0.01 -8.73 -22.69
N ARG A 228 1.27 -8.96 -22.30
CA ARG A 228 2.46 -8.22 -22.75
C ARG A 228 2.89 -8.57 -24.18
N ASP A 229 2.50 -9.75 -24.67
CA ASP A 229 2.96 -10.33 -25.94
C ASP A 229 1.97 -10.11 -27.10
N LEU A 230 0.90 -9.34 -26.88
CA LEU A 230 -0.03 -8.93 -27.93
C LEU A 230 0.70 -8.19 -29.06
N ARG A 231 0.32 -8.49 -30.30
CA ARG A 231 0.85 -7.86 -31.50
C ARG A 231 -0.23 -7.01 -32.17
N ASN A 232 0.17 -5.82 -32.61
CA ASN A 232 -0.68 -4.93 -33.40
C ASN A 232 -0.81 -5.41 -34.86
N ASN A 233 -1.51 -4.65 -35.71
CA ASN A 233 -1.71 -4.97 -37.13
C ASN A 233 -0.40 -4.98 -37.95
N ASP A 234 0.65 -4.30 -37.48
CA ASP A 234 2.00 -4.33 -38.07
C ASP A 234 2.80 -5.58 -37.61
N GLY A 235 2.21 -6.48 -36.81
CA GLY A 235 2.84 -7.68 -36.26
C GLY A 235 3.79 -7.43 -35.09
N LYS A 236 3.80 -6.20 -34.55
CA LYS A 236 4.76 -5.69 -33.56
C LYS A 236 4.15 -5.68 -32.15
N THR A 237 4.98 -5.96 -31.15
CA THR A 237 4.64 -5.85 -29.72
C THR A 237 4.88 -4.43 -29.19
N ALA A 238 4.45 -4.15 -27.95
CA ALA A 238 4.74 -2.89 -27.28
C ALA A 238 6.25 -2.61 -27.14
N LEU A 239 7.08 -3.65 -26.96
CA LEU A 239 8.54 -3.55 -26.90
C LEU A 239 9.14 -3.12 -28.25
N ASP A 240 8.62 -3.64 -29.36
CA ASP A 240 9.07 -3.30 -30.71
C ASP A 240 8.75 -1.85 -31.10
N LEU A 241 7.80 -1.22 -30.40
CA LEU A 241 7.39 0.17 -30.61
C LEU A 241 8.00 1.16 -29.58
N LYS A 242 8.84 0.70 -28.64
CA LYS A 242 9.32 1.54 -27.52
C LYS A 242 9.98 2.84 -27.97
N CYS A 243 9.45 3.95 -27.47
CA CYS A 243 9.92 5.32 -27.71
C CYS A 243 9.91 5.82 -29.17
N LEU A 244 9.18 5.18 -30.10
CA LEU A 244 9.11 5.65 -31.50
C LEU A 244 8.44 7.03 -31.67
N ARG A 245 7.73 7.53 -30.65
CA ARG A 245 7.12 8.88 -30.60
C ARG A 245 7.61 9.70 -29.41
N TYR A 246 8.75 9.31 -28.84
CA TYR A 246 9.41 10.01 -27.74
C TYR A 246 10.59 10.81 -28.30
N ASN A 247 10.62 12.11 -28.02
CA ASN A 247 11.55 13.05 -28.66
C ASN A 247 12.56 13.69 -27.69
N GLU A 248 12.51 13.33 -26.40
CA GLU A 248 13.37 13.89 -25.36
C GLU A 248 14.78 13.26 -25.40
N PRO A 249 15.82 13.96 -24.92
CA PRO A 249 17.22 13.52 -25.05
C PRO A 249 17.58 12.26 -24.25
N ASP A 250 16.78 11.92 -23.24
CA ASP A 250 16.92 10.74 -22.36
C ASP A 250 16.34 9.44 -22.97
N ILE A 251 15.98 9.45 -24.25
CA ILE A 251 15.36 8.33 -24.98
C ILE A 251 16.01 6.96 -24.71
N LYS A 252 17.34 6.88 -24.58
CA LYS A 252 18.05 5.61 -24.34
C LYS A 252 17.77 5.03 -22.97
N ASP A 253 17.74 5.89 -21.95
CA ASP A 253 17.48 5.49 -20.57
C ASP A 253 16.00 5.10 -20.42
N VAL A 254 15.10 5.89 -21.00
CA VAL A 254 13.66 5.58 -21.07
C VAL A 254 13.38 4.28 -21.84
N GLN A 255 14.09 4.01 -22.95
CA GLN A 255 13.98 2.72 -23.66
C GLN A 255 14.41 1.54 -22.80
N LYS A 256 15.52 1.69 -22.05
CA LYS A 256 16.03 0.67 -21.12
C LYS A 256 15.07 0.45 -19.95
N GLU A 257 14.47 1.50 -19.40
CA GLU A 257 13.48 1.39 -18.33
C GLU A 257 12.18 0.74 -18.78
N ILE A 258 11.67 1.05 -19.97
CA ILE A 258 10.48 0.41 -20.54
C ILE A 258 10.76 -1.07 -20.84
N GLU A 259 11.95 -1.38 -21.33
CA GLU A 259 12.39 -2.76 -21.53
C GLU A 259 12.44 -3.52 -20.21
N LEU A 260 13.14 -3.00 -19.20
CA LEU A 260 13.18 -3.58 -17.85
C LEU A 260 11.79 -3.67 -17.20
N ALA A 261 10.87 -2.75 -17.48
CA ALA A 261 9.49 -2.86 -16.99
C ALA A 261 8.73 -3.99 -17.69
N ILE A 262 8.84 -4.14 -19.03
CA ILE A 262 8.03 -5.12 -19.79
C ILE A 262 8.66 -6.51 -19.83
N THR A 263 9.98 -6.67 -19.80
CA THR A 263 10.66 -7.99 -19.74
C THR A 263 11.12 -8.39 -18.33
N GLY A 264 11.18 -7.45 -17.39
CA GLY A 264 11.79 -7.64 -16.09
C GLY A 264 11.25 -8.82 -15.30
N PHE A 265 12.17 -9.67 -14.86
CA PHE A 265 11.91 -10.73 -13.89
C PHE A 265 12.24 -10.24 -12.48
N TYR A 266 11.54 -10.78 -11.49
CA TYR A 266 11.72 -10.49 -10.08
C TYR A 266 11.94 -11.80 -9.32
N VAL A 267 12.84 -11.79 -8.35
CA VAL A 267 13.02 -12.89 -7.41
C VAL A 267 12.34 -12.48 -6.11
N ILE A 268 11.24 -13.15 -5.79
CA ILE A 268 10.44 -12.84 -4.60
C ILE A 268 10.71 -13.86 -3.50
N LEU A 269 10.84 -13.37 -2.26
CA LEU A 269 10.77 -14.15 -1.04
C LEU A 269 9.36 -14.00 -0.47
N SER A 270 8.63 -15.10 -0.36
CA SER A 270 7.33 -15.16 0.31
C SER A 270 7.40 -16.10 1.52
N ARG A 271 6.58 -15.85 2.54
CA ARG A 271 6.39 -16.77 3.67
C ARG A 271 4.95 -17.29 3.72
N ASN A 272 4.82 -18.58 4.05
CA ASN A 272 3.53 -19.23 4.31
C ASN A 272 3.04 -18.92 5.74
N SER A 273 1.84 -19.40 6.07
CA SER A 273 1.31 -19.40 7.46
C SER A 273 2.24 -20.09 8.45
N ASP A 274 3.02 -21.08 8.02
CA ASP A 274 4.02 -21.81 8.83
C ASP A 274 5.38 -21.06 8.91
N ASP A 275 5.42 -19.78 8.55
CA ASP A 275 6.60 -18.89 8.39
C ASP A 275 7.71 -19.44 7.45
N SER A 276 7.45 -20.55 6.75
CA SER A 276 8.40 -21.19 5.84
C SER A 276 8.74 -20.30 4.65
N ALA A 277 10.03 -19.99 4.48
CA ALA A 277 10.55 -19.17 3.39
C ALA A 277 10.52 -19.89 2.03
N ILE A 278 9.83 -19.29 1.05
CA ILE A 278 9.76 -19.73 -0.35
C ILE A 278 10.34 -18.64 -1.24
N ILE A 279 11.32 -19.00 -2.08
CA ILE A 279 11.93 -18.09 -3.07
C ILE A 279 11.50 -18.53 -4.47
N VAL A 280 10.95 -17.61 -5.27
CA VAL A 280 10.37 -17.86 -6.61
C VAL A 280 10.78 -16.76 -7.59
N VAL A 281 11.06 -17.13 -8.85
CA VAL A 281 11.18 -16.19 -9.98
C VAL A 281 9.80 -15.94 -10.57
N THR A 282 9.46 -14.67 -10.81
CA THR A 282 8.17 -14.27 -11.40
C THR A 282 8.31 -13.00 -12.24
N ARG A 283 7.40 -12.77 -13.20
CA ARG A 283 7.28 -11.48 -13.92
C ARG A 283 6.33 -10.50 -13.24
N ASN A 284 5.49 -10.97 -12.31
CA ASN A 284 4.50 -10.20 -11.57
C ASN A 284 4.66 -10.46 -10.06
N VAL A 285 4.75 -9.40 -9.25
CA VAL A 285 5.04 -9.49 -7.81
C VAL A 285 3.83 -9.93 -6.98
N SER A 286 2.61 -9.72 -7.51
CA SER A 286 1.35 -10.09 -6.85
C SER A 286 1.21 -11.60 -6.68
N THR A 287 1.17 -12.08 -5.43
CA THR A 287 0.88 -13.48 -5.09
C THR A 287 -0.08 -13.55 -3.91
N ASN A 288 -0.73 -14.71 -3.72
CA ASN A 288 -1.62 -14.97 -2.59
C ASN A 288 -0.88 -15.21 -1.26
N LEU A 289 0.45 -15.13 -1.25
CA LEU A 289 1.30 -15.36 -0.09
C LEU A 289 1.88 -14.04 0.42
N ARG A 290 2.31 -14.00 1.69
CA ARG A 290 2.94 -12.81 2.27
C ARG A 290 4.31 -12.62 1.63
N VAL A 291 4.42 -11.69 0.68
CA VAL A 291 5.71 -11.29 0.09
C VAL A 291 6.50 -10.51 1.13
N CYS A 292 7.68 -11.00 1.49
CA CYS A 292 8.56 -10.42 2.50
C CYS A 292 9.73 -9.62 1.92
N ALA A 293 10.24 -10.03 0.75
CA ALA A 293 11.25 -9.27 0.02
C ALA A 293 11.21 -9.56 -1.49
N VAL A 294 11.73 -8.62 -2.27
CA VAL A 294 11.77 -8.67 -3.74
C VAL A 294 13.09 -8.08 -4.24
N ALA A 295 13.85 -8.89 -4.98
CA ALA A 295 14.97 -8.45 -5.79
C ALA A 295 14.54 -8.30 -7.25
N GLY A 296 14.97 -7.24 -7.93
CA GLY A 296 14.74 -7.02 -9.36
C GLY A 296 14.61 -5.54 -9.73
N PRO A 297 14.35 -5.21 -11.01
CA PRO A 297 14.16 -6.15 -12.13
C PRO A 297 15.48 -6.74 -12.67
N PHE A 298 15.43 -8.02 -13.03
CA PHE A 298 16.48 -8.73 -13.79
C PHE A 298 16.16 -8.72 -15.29
N SER A 299 17.18 -8.62 -16.14
CA SER A 299 17.01 -8.49 -17.60
C SER A 299 16.62 -9.82 -18.26
N SER A 300 17.02 -10.95 -17.64
CA SER A 300 16.76 -12.29 -18.13
C SER A 300 16.28 -13.24 -17.03
N GLU A 301 15.42 -14.18 -17.40
CA GLU A 301 14.98 -15.29 -16.54
C GLU A 301 16.15 -16.09 -15.97
N LYS A 302 17.22 -16.27 -16.77
CA LYS A 302 18.42 -17.00 -16.36
C LYS A 302 19.19 -16.28 -15.25
N GLU A 303 19.30 -14.95 -15.33
CA GLU A 303 19.95 -14.14 -14.30
C GLU A 303 19.16 -14.20 -12.98
N ALA A 304 17.83 -14.13 -13.07
CA ALA A 304 16.94 -14.25 -11.92
C ALA A 304 17.01 -15.66 -11.27
N GLU A 305 17.07 -16.74 -12.06
CA GLU A 305 17.20 -18.10 -11.53
C GLU A 305 18.60 -18.38 -10.94
N GLU A 306 19.66 -17.82 -11.53
CA GLU A 306 21.00 -17.83 -10.93
C GLU A 306 21.03 -17.07 -9.59
N PHE A 307 20.38 -15.91 -9.51
CA PHE A 307 20.23 -15.15 -8.26
C PHE A 307 19.42 -15.93 -7.22
N ARG A 308 18.27 -16.51 -7.60
CA ARG A 308 17.46 -17.39 -6.75
C ARG A 308 18.28 -18.56 -6.20
N THR A 309 19.07 -19.22 -7.05
CA THR A 309 19.92 -20.35 -6.64
C THR A 309 20.97 -19.92 -5.63
N LYS A 310 21.67 -18.80 -5.87
CA LYS A 310 22.61 -18.21 -4.90
C LYS A 310 21.89 -17.87 -3.59
N TRP A 311 20.75 -17.19 -3.65
CA TRP A 311 19.98 -16.79 -2.48
C TRP A 311 19.43 -17.97 -1.67
N MET A 312 19.15 -19.13 -2.28
CA MET A 312 18.85 -20.35 -1.53
C MET A 312 20.09 -20.91 -0.80
N VAL A 313 21.25 -20.96 -1.47
CA VAL A 313 22.45 -21.67 -1.00
C VAL A 313 23.32 -20.87 -0.02
N VAL A 314 23.52 -19.58 -0.23
CA VAL A 314 24.41 -18.70 0.54
C VAL A 314 23.81 -18.36 1.91
N GLY A 315 24.64 -18.06 2.92
CA GLY A 315 24.16 -17.46 4.17
C GLY A 315 23.40 -18.40 5.10
N LYS A 316 23.71 -19.70 5.13
CA LYS A 316 22.92 -20.71 5.87
C LYS A 316 23.01 -20.50 7.38
N GLU A 317 24.20 -20.17 7.86
CA GLU A 317 24.48 -19.74 9.23
C GLU A 317 23.69 -18.50 9.62
N LEU A 318 23.61 -17.49 8.75
CA LEU A 318 22.86 -16.25 8.99
C LEU A 318 21.34 -16.49 9.03
N LYS A 319 20.81 -17.31 8.12
CA LYS A 319 19.40 -17.76 8.12
C LYS A 319 19.03 -18.64 9.33
N ARG A 320 20.02 -19.24 9.99
CA ARG A 320 19.82 -20.08 11.18
C ARG A 320 19.98 -19.30 12.49
N SER A 321 20.82 -18.27 12.51
CA SER A 321 20.94 -17.34 13.65
C SER A 321 19.84 -16.28 13.66
N ASP A 322 19.22 -16.02 12.51
CA ASP A 322 18.13 -15.08 12.33
C ASP A 322 16.95 -15.70 11.58
N PHE A 323 15.98 -16.17 12.35
CA PHE A 323 14.73 -16.74 11.85
C PHE A 323 13.82 -15.69 11.18
N GLU A 324 13.82 -14.45 11.68
CA GLU A 324 12.90 -13.41 11.24
C GLU A 324 13.39 -12.66 9.99
N LYS A 325 14.68 -12.29 9.97
CA LYS A 325 15.26 -11.43 8.92
C LYS A 325 16.50 -12.00 8.24
N GLY A 326 16.96 -13.20 8.61
CA GLY A 326 18.16 -13.80 8.03
C GLY A 326 18.08 -14.05 6.51
N TYR A 327 16.88 -14.37 5.98
CA TYR A 327 16.68 -14.52 4.54
C TYR A 327 16.76 -13.18 3.80
N GLU A 328 16.10 -12.15 4.32
CA GLU A 328 16.16 -10.78 3.79
C GLU A 328 17.58 -10.21 3.87
N ARG A 329 18.27 -10.35 5.01
CA ARG A 329 19.64 -9.88 5.22
C ARG A 329 20.62 -10.49 4.20
N VAL A 330 20.52 -11.80 3.92
CA VAL A 330 21.30 -12.47 2.86
C VAL A 330 20.91 -11.94 1.47
N GLY A 331 19.62 -11.77 1.20
CA GLY A 331 19.15 -11.27 -0.11
C GLY A 331 19.60 -9.84 -0.39
N ARG A 332 19.60 -8.98 0.64
CA ARG A 332 20.11 -7.61 0.60
C ARG A 332 21.59 -7.58 0.21
N ILE A 333 22.44 -8.36 0.87
CA ILE A 333 23.87 -8.48 0.53
C ILE A 333 24.05 -8.94 -0.93
N LEU A 334 23.34 -9.98 -1.36
CA LEU A 334 23.40 -10.47 -2.75
C LEU A 334 22.90 -9.42 -3.76
N SER A 335 21.92 -8.59 -3.39
CA SER A 335 21.40 -7.50 -4.23
C SER A 335 22.39 -6.35 -4.36
N GLU A 336 23.13 -6.01 -3.29
CA GLU A 336 24.23 -5.05 -3.29
C GLU A 336 25.38 -5.53 -4.20
N GLU A 337 25.80 -6.81 -4.06
CA GLU A 337 26.80 -7.45 -4.92
C GLU A 337 26.39 -7.45 -6.40
N SER A 338 25.12 -7.75 -6.68
CA SER A 338 24.58 -7.87 -8.04
C SER A 338 24.12 -6.52 -8.63
N LYS A 339 24.14 -5.44 -7.84
CA LYS A 339 23.63 -4.09 -8.19
C LYS A 339 22.18 -4.08 -8.69
N VAL A 340 21.31 -4.82 -8.01
CA VAL A 340 19.89 -4.97 -8.35
C VAL A 340 19.02 -4.28 -7.30
N GLY A 341 17.89 -3.70 -7.71
CA GLY A 341 16.92 -3.10 -6.80
C GLY A 341 16.43 -4.11 -5.75
N TRP A 342 16.28 -3.64 -4.51
CA TRP A 342 15.88 -4.44 -3.36
C TRP A 342 14.75 -3.76 -2.60
N ARG A 343 13.68 -4.50 -2.31
CA ARG A 343 12.54 -4.01 -1.54
C ARG A 343 12.10 -5.05 -0.53
N GLU A 344 11.74 -4.65 0.67
CA GLU A 344 11.38 -5.56 1.75
C GLU A 344 10.26 -5.04 2.64
N SER A 345 9.47 -5.95 3.22
CA SER A 345 8.41 -5.65 4.16
C SER A 345 8.96 -5.71 5.60
N TRP A 346 8.58 -4.76 6.45
CA TRP A 346 9.02 -4.69 7.83
C TRP A 346 7.85 -4.96 8.79
N ARG A 347 8.03 -5.88 9.75
CA ARG A 347 6.94 -6.34 10.66
C ARG A 347 6.32 -5.23 11.52
N PHE A 348 7.04 -4.13 11.74
CA PHE A 348 6.60 -3.00 12.57
C PHE A 348 5.69 -2.00 11.83
N LEU A 349 5.60 -2.09 10.51
CA LEU A 349 4.70 -1.28 9.72
C LEU A 349 3.42 -2.08 9.50
N ASP A 350 2.29 -1.52 9.95
CA ASP A 350 0.95 -2.11 9.79
C ASP A 350 0.58 -2.34 8.31
N ASP A 351 1.32 -1.70 7.40
CA ASP A 351 1.18 -1.80 5.95
C ASP A 351 2.01 -2.98 5.38
N PRO A 352 1.40 -3.97 4.70
CA PRO A 352 2.13 -5.07 4.05
C PRO A 352 3.00 -4.64 2.86
N ASN A 353 2.98 -3.37 2.46
CA ASN A 353 3.76 -2.85 1.34
C ASN A 353 5.27 -3.10 1.49
N LEU A 354 5.90 -3.37 0.34
CA LEU A 354 7.34 -3.52 0.20
C LEU A 354 7.99 -2.14 0.09
N ILE A 355 9.02 -1.91 0.91
CA ILE A 355 9.70 -0.63 1.06
C ILE A 355 11.04 -0.67 0.36
N ASP A 356 11.31 0.36 -0.44
CA ASP A 356 12.63 0.62 -1.01
C ASP A 356 13.37 1.63 -0.12
N LEU A 357 14.41 1.18 0.59
CA LEU A 357 15.17 2.03 1.51
C LEU A 357 16.10 3.02 0.79
N THR A 358 16.16 2.98 -0.55
CA THR A 358 16.80 4.01 -1.39
C THR A 358 15.83 5.15 -1.78
N ASN A 359 14.52 4.97 -1.59
CA ASN A 359 13.49 5.91 -2.01
C ASN A 359 13.08 6.88 -0.88
N GLU A 360 13.20 8.18 -1.12
CA GLU A 360 12.83 9.23 -0.16
C GLU A 360 11.36 9.13 0.29
N GLY A 361 10.44 8.73 -0.60
CA GLY A 361 9.02 8.58 -0.27
C GLY A 361 8.71 7.39 0.66
N ASP A 362 9.56 6.36 0.66
CA ASP A 362 9.42 5.21 1.55
C ASP A 362 10.16 5.43 2.89
N LEU A 363 11.27 6.16 2.88
CA LEU A 363 11.91 6.67 4.09
C LEU A 363 10.96 7.61 4.87
N MET A 364 10.18 8.45 4.18
CA MET A 364 9.17 9.31 4.83
C MET A 364 8.17 8.52 5.68
N LYS A 365 7.75 7.32 5.26
CA LYS A 365 6.85 6.44 6.03
C LYS A 365 7.48 5.97 7.34
N ILE A 366 8.79 5.69 7.31
CA ILE A 366 9.55 5.27 8.50
C ILE A 366 9.75 6.46 9.45
N ASP A 367 10.04 7.66 8.93
CA ASP A 367 10.15 8.88 9.74
C ASP A 367 8.81 9.23 10.43
N GLU A 368 7.70 9.13 9.69
CA GLU A 368 6.35 9.32 10.22
C GLU A 368 5.97 8.25 11.27
N PHE A 369 6.32 6.99 11.04
CA PHE A 369 6.14 5.90 12.02
C PHE A 369 6.91 6.20 13.32
N LEU A 370 8.20 6.55 13.23
CA LEU A 370 9.01 6.93 14.40
C LEU A 370 8.46 8.19 15.10
N ALA A 371 7.91 9.15 14.34
CA ALA A 371 7.23 10.33 14.88
C ALA A 371 5.91 9.99 15.60
N LYS A 372 5.18 8.98 15.14
CA LYS A 372 3.98 8.44 15.81
C LYS A 372 4.38 7.70 17.08
N ARG A 373 5.37 6.79 17.03
CA ARG A 373 5.84 6.02 18.20
C ARG A 373 6.32 6.94 19.32
N ARG A 374 7.18 7.92 19.02
CA ARG A 374 7.63 8.92 20.03
C ARG A 374 6.48 9.66 20.70
N ARG A 375 5.41 9.99 19.97
CA ARG A 375 4.22 10.66 20.55
C ARG A 375 3.44 9.73 21.48
N GLN A 376 3.42 8.43 21.21
CA GLN A 376 2.85 7.41 22.10
C GLN A 376 3.70 7.26 23.36
N ASP A 377 5.03 7.09 23.23
CA ASP A 377 5.94 6.95 24.38
C ASP A 377 5.84 8.13 25.36
N VAL A 378 5.70 9.37 24.85
CA VAL A 378 5.48 10.58 25.67
C VAL A 378 4.10 10.59 26.34
N ALA A 379 3.06 10.05 25.69
CA ALA A 379 1.73 9.93 26.30
C ALA A 379 1.72 8.85 27.39
N ASP A 380 2.27 7.66 27.10
CA ASP A 380 2.31 6.51 27.99
C ASP A 380 3.15 6.82 29.24
N SER A 381 4.34 7.43 29.08
CA SER A 381 5.14 7.91 30.21
C SER A 381 4.43 9.01 31.03
N THR A 382 3.63 9.88 30.42
CA THR A 382 2.82 10.87 31.15
C THR A 382 1.71 10.21 31.99
N ILE A 383 1.09 9.14 31.47
CA ILE A 383 0.06 8.35 32.16
C ILE A 383 0.67 7.55 33.32
N ASN A 384 1.83 6.91 33.12
CA ASN A 384 2.52 6.16 34.16
C ASN A 384 2.96 7.09 35.30
N ASN A 385 3.58 8.23 34.99
CA ASN A 385 3.92 9.27 35.97
C ASN A 385 2.69 9.80 36.76
N ALA A 386 1.52 9.89 36.14
CA ALA A 386 0.29 10.27 36.83
C ALA A 386 -0.23 9.18 37.77
N THR A 387 0.01 7.91 37.44
CA THR A 387 -0.43 6.73 38.19
C THR A 387 0.49 6.44 39.38
N GLU A 388 1.81 6.55 39.19
CA GLU A 388 2.80 6.47 40.28
C GLU A 388 2.59 7.56 41.34
N ARG A 389 2.26 8.79 40.91
CA ARG A 389 1.90 9.88 41.84
C ARG A 389 0.66 9.58 42.68
N HIS A 390 -0.26 8.74 42.19
CA HIS A 390 -1.39 8.26 43.00
C HIS A 390 -0.95 7.18 44.01
N HIS A 391 -0.10 6.23 43.61
CA HIS A 391 0.42 5.21 44.53
C HIS A 391 1.35 5.77 45.63
N ILE A 392 2.18 6.78 45.32
CA ILE A 392 2.96 7.52 46.34
C ILE A 392 2.05 8.33 47.27
N GLY A 393 0.89 8.79 46.77
CA GLY A 393 -0.11 9.52 47.55
C GLY A 393 -0.80 8.68 48.64
N ASP A 394 -1.12 7.41 48.35
CA ASP A 394 -1.83 6.55 49.30
C ASP A 394 -0.92 5.90 50.36
N PHE A 395 0.39 5.77 50.10
CA PHE A 395 1.35 5.29 51.12
C PHE A 395 1.57 6.28 52.29
N ARG A 396 1.16 7.55 52.15
CA ARG A 396 1.28 8.59 53.20
C ARG A 396 0.00 8.83 54.03
N ARG A 397 -1.00 7.94 53.96
CA ARG A 397 -2.28 8.13 54.70
C ARG A 397 -2.41 7.43 56.05
N ASN A 398 -1.53 6.49 56.39
CA ASN A 398 -1.65 5.67 57.62
C ASN A 398 -0.43 5.78 58.56
N GLN A 399 -0.18 6.98 59.09
CA GLN A 399 0.46 7.15 60.40
C GLN A 399 0.09 8.54 60.97
N ALA A 400 -0.54 8.57 62.14
CA ALA A 400 -1.08 9.79 62.73
C ALA A 400 0.00 10.57 63.52
N PRO A 401 -0.03 11.92 63.53
CA PRO A 401 0.93 12.73 64.28
C PRO A 401 0.55 12.87 65.77
N ILE A 402 1.57 12.81 66.62
CA ILE A 402 1.60 13.22 68.04
C ILE A 402 2.86 14.11 68.13
N ALA A 403 2.90 15.33 68.67
CA ALA A 403 2.22 15.86 69.86
C ALA A 403 1.76 17.34 69.72
N ARG A 404 1.55 18.01 70.87
CA ARG A 404 0.74 19.23 71.05
C ARG A 404 1.53 20.55 71.05
N ILE A 405 0.81 21.55 70.54
CA ILE A 405 0.86 23.02 70.77
C ILE A 405 1.53 23.49 72.08
N LEU A 406 2.32 24.57 71.96
CA LEU A 406 2.30 25.69 72.92
C LEU A 406 2.11 27.00 72.13
N ASN A 407 1.19 27.85 72.59
CA ASN A 407 0.97 29.19 72.05
C ASN A 407 1.68 30.24 72.92
N PHE A 408 2.06 31.36 72.33
CA PHE A 408 2.09 32.67 72.98
C PHE A 408 1.57 33.72 71.99
N ASP A 409 0.64 34.56 72.43
CA ASP A 409 0.13 35.73 71.70
C ASP A 409 1.06 36.95 71.88
N GLU A 410 0.68 38.08 71.24
CA GLU A 410 1.24 39.45 71.35
C GLU A 410 2.57 39.70 70.60
N LEU A 411 2.72 40.63 69.64
CA LEU A 411 2.05 41.90 69.32
C LEU A 411 2.49 42.40 67.92
N ASP A 412 1.64 43.23 67.29
CA ASP A 412 1.86 44.29 66.28
C ASP A 412 3.11 44.28 65.34
N GLY A 413 2.99 44.53 64.03
CA GLY A 413 1.80 44.80 63.20
C GLY A 413 2.13 45.61 61.93
N LYS A 414 1.22 45.57 60.94
CA LYS A 414 1.10 46.41 59.71
C LYS A 414 2.31 46.50 58.75
N GLY A 415 2.13 46.38 57.43
CA GLY A 415 0.92 46.16 56.63
C GLY A 415 1.23 46.17 55.13
N ASP A 416 0.21 45.93 54.31
CA ASP A 416 -0.17 46.56 53.03
C ASP A 416 0.97 47.09 52.10
N GLU A 417 0.98 46.87 50.78
CA GLU A 417 0.02 46.27 49.83
C GLU A 417 0.75 46.05 48.47
N ASP A 418 0.03 45.51 47.48
CA ASP A 418 0.29 45.61 46.03
C ASP A 418 1.44 44.85 45.32
N ALA A 419 1.09 44.47 44.08
CA ALA A 419 1.91 43.86 43.04
C ALA A 419 1.85 44.78 41.78
N PRO A 420 2.25 44.38 40.57
CA PRO A 420 3.39 43.58 40.12
C PRO A 420 4.24 44.39 39.06
N GLU A 421 5.00 43.65 38.24
CA GLU A 421 5.47 44.01 36.88
C GLU A 421 6.84 44.71 36.67
N SER A 422 7.74 43.90 36.11
CA SER A 422 8.58 44.21 34.93
C SER A 422 9.81 45.11 35.10
N GLY A 423 10.74 44.99 34.13
CA GLY A 423 11.47 46.20 33.69
C GLY A 423 13.00 46.26 33.77
N THR A 424 13.72 45.23 33.30
CA THR A 424 15.03 45.40 32.59
C THR A 424 16.30 45.89 33.33
N ALA A 425 17.45 45.58 32.70
CA ALA A 425 18.65 46.44 32.57
C ALA A 425 19.76 46.45 33.65
N TYR A 426 20.87 45.78 33.31
CA TYR A 426 22.29 46.16 33.47
C TYR A 426 22.89 46.53 34.85
N SER A 427 23.66 45.58 35.40
CA SER A 427 25.13 45.65 35.65
C SER A 427 25.80 47.01 35.95
N GLU A 428 26.36 47.18 37.15
CA GLU A 428 27.82 47.30 37.46
C GLU A 428 28.07 47.87 38.89
N GLY A 429 29.18 47.48 39.53
CA GLY A 429 30.00 48.37 40.37
C GLY A 429 29.76 48.45 41.89
N ASP A 430 30.43 47.56 42.63
CA ASP A 430 31.44 47.87 43.67
C ASP A 430 31.12 48.54 45.04
N ASP A 431 31.84 48.02 46.05
CA ASP A 431 32.33 48.61 47.33
C ASP A 431 31.31 49.07 48.41
N ASP A 432 31.53 48.92 49.73
CA ASP A 432 32.64 48.36 50.54
C ASP A 432 32.12 48.09 51.99
N ILE A 433 32.90 47.37 52.85
CA ILE A 433 33.05 47.61 54.33
C ILE A 433 33.79 46.44 55.05
N PHE A 434 34.82 46.80 55.81
CA PHE A 434 35.67 45.97 56.70
C PHE A 434 35.15 45.90 58.15
N TYR A 435 35.49 44.84 58.92
CA TYR A 435 36.50 44.91 60.02
C TYR A 435 36.81 43.56 60.73
N ASP A 436 38.08 43.42 61.16
CA ASP A 436 38.77 42.50 62.11
C ASP A 436 38.03 41.33 62.82
N THR A 437 38.69 40.19 63.12
CA THR A 437 39.80 40.13 64.12
C THR A 437 40.66 38.85 64.05
N LEU A 438 41.99 39.05 64.09
CA LEU A 438 43.13 38.28 64.67
C LEU A 438 42.81 36.95 65.43
N THR A 439 43.65 35.88 65.49
CA THR A 439 45.13 35.76 65.45
C THR A 439 45.59 34.27 65.30
N PHE A 440 46.81 34.00 64.80
CA PHE A 440 47.52 32.69 64.84
C PHE A 440 48.43 32.56 66.10
N PRO A 441 48.98 31.36 66.43
CA PRO A 441 50.28 30.86 65.88
C PRO A 441 50.20 29.38 65.38
N GLU A 442 50.94 28.88 64.38
CA GLU A 442 52.41 28.69 64.24
C GLU A 442 53.01 27.71 65.29
N GLY A 443 53.79 26.66 65.00
CA GLY A 443 54.23 26.01 63.74
C GLY A 443 53.94 24.48 63.76
N GLU A 444 54.76 23.52 63.26
CA GLU A 444 56.00 23.52 62.43
C GLU A 444 56.36 22.06 61.99
N ASP A 445 57.38 21.88 61.13
CA ASP A 445 58.22 20.69 60.82
C ASP A 445 57.66 19.29 60.38
N ALA A 446 57.86 19.02 59.08
CA ALA A 446 58.73 17.97 58.48
C ALA A 446 58.33 16.47 58.29
N ASP A 447 58.65 16.01 57.07
CA ASP A 447 59.17 14.71 56.58
C ASP A 447 58.36 13.40 56.40
N ASP A 448 58.44 12.93 55.15
CA ASP A 448 58.67 11.57 54.61
C ASP A 448 57.74 10.36 54.89
N SER A 449 56.95 10.06 53.86
CA SER A 449 57.04 8.83 53.03
C SER A 449 57.19 7.43 53.68
N LEU A 450 56.09 6.65 53.59
CA LEU A 450 56.03 5.24 53.15
C LEU A 450 57.14 4.25 53.63
N LEU A 451 56.83 3.48 54.68
CA LEU A 451 56.94 1.99 54.76
C LEU A 451 56.63 1.55 56.22
N GLY A 452 55.55 0.81 56.48
CA GLY A 452 55.33 0.29 57.85
C GLY A 452 53.97 -0.31 58.22
N LEU A 453 52.91 -0.13 57.43
CA LEU A 453 51.57 -0.66 57.75
C LEU A 453 51.16 -1.93 56.98
N ALA A 454 52.01 -2.42 56.08
CA ALA A 454 51.73 -3.61 55.26
C ALA A 454 51.96 -4.97 55.96
N GLU A 455 52.35 -4.98 57.25
CA GLU A 455 53.00 -6.16 57.85
C GLU A 455 52.28 -6.76 59.08
N LYS A 456 51.07 -6.31 59.45
CA LYS A 456 50.46 -6.67 60.76
C LYS A 456 49.25 -7.61 60.79
N PHE A 457 48.55 -7.89 59.69
CA PHE A 457 47.37 -8.77 59.72
C PHE A 457 47.25 -9.76 58.54
N ALA A 458 48.38 -10.29 58.09
CA ALA A 458 48.40 -11.47 57.23
C ALA A 458 48.44 -12.76 58.09
N GLY A 459 47.35 -13.52 58.09
CA GLY A 459 47.36 -14.94 58.45
C GLY A 459 46.68 -15.32 59.77
N LEU A 460 45.43 -15.78 59.66
CA LEU A 460 44.92 -16.95 60.39
C LEU A 460 43.75 -17.55 59.58
N SER A 461 43.94 -18.77 59.09
CA SER A 461 42.96 -19.52 58.29
C SER A 461 42.77 -20.91 58.88
N VAL A 462 41.55 -21.25 59.29
CA VAL A 462 41.10 -22.61 59.64
C VAL A 462 39.63 -22.78 59.23
N MET A 463 39.27 -23.99 58.79
CA MET A 463 38.06 -24.30 58.00
C MET A 463 36.76 -24.55 58.80
N SER A 464 35.63 -24.49 58.08
CA SER A 464 34.25 -24.82 58.50
C SER A 464 34.03 -26.31 58.85
N PRO A 465 32.93 -26.69 59.56
CA PRO A 465 31.66 -27.09 58.86
C PRO A 465 30.37 -26.86 59.73
N PRO A 466 29.14 -27.32 59.35
CA PRO A 466 28.59 -27.79 58.07
C PRO A 466 27.36 -26.96 57.59
N ARG A 467 26.63 -27.45 56.57
CA ARG A 467 25.65 -26.72 55.72
C ARG A 467 24.19 -27.19 55.91
N ARG A 468 23.22 -26.30 55.56
CA ARG A 468 21.74 -26.44 55.35
C ARG A 468 20.89 -25.78 56.46
N GLN A 469 19.83 -25.02 56.17
CA GLN A 469 19.09 -24.80 54.90
C GLN A 469 18.30 -23.47 54.91
N ASN A 470 18.05 -22.90 53.73
CA ASN A 470 17.05 -21.86 53.42
C ASN A 470 17.19 -20.47 54.10
N GLU A 471 17.93 -19.57 53.47
CA GLU A 471 17.64 -18.13 53.54
C GLU A 471 17.60 -17.55 52.12
N VAL A 472 16.78 -16.51 51.95
CA VAL A 472 16.60 -15.78 50.69
C VAL A 472 17.69 -14.73 50.63
N GLU A 473 18.55 -14.78 49.62
CA GLU A 473 19.45 -13.67 49.31
C GLU A 473 18.61 -12.58 48.65
N GLU A 474 18.20 -11.60 49.45
CA GLU A 474 17.76 -10.30 48.97
C GLU A 474 19.00 -9.64 48.34
N GLU A 475 18.99 -9.46 47.01
CA GLU A 475 19.98 -8.63 46.34
C GLU A 475 19.74 -7.19 46.80
N GLU A 476 20.60 -6.65 47.67
CA GLU A 476 20.59 -5.24 48.05
C GLU A 476 20.85 -4.42 46.77
N GLU A 477 19.80 -3.85 46.19
CA GLU A 477 19.89 -2.86 45.13
C GLU A 477 20.60 -1.62 45.69
N GLU A 478 21.90 -1.47 45.39
CA GLU A 478 22.59 -0.20 45.59
C GLU A 478 21.89 0.87 44.72
N ASP A 479 21.09 1.71 45.39
CA ASP A 479 20.36 2.85 44.80
C ASP A 479 21.35 3.88 44.21
N SER A 480 21.92 3.55 43.03
CA SER A 480 22.78 4.45 42.30
C SER A 480 21.94 5.60 41.78
N PHE A 481 22.13 6.78 42.35
CA PHE A 481 21.36 7.98 42.01
C PHE A 481 21.73 8.49 40.61
N GLU A 482 21.22 7.81 39.57
CA GLU A 482 21.37 8.22 38.19
C GLU A 482 20.59 9.52 37.95
N THR A 483 21.33 10.57 37.60
CA THR A 483 20.69 11.79 37.08
C THR A 483 19.98 11.44 35.77
N PRO A 484 18.68 11.77 35.60
CA PRO A 484 17.94 11.37 34.43
C PRO A 484 18.64 11.88 33.17
N PRO A 485 18.89 11.02 32.16
CA PRO A 485 19.77 11.38 31.05
C PRO A 485 19.21 12.61 30.32
N SER A 486 20.02 13.66 30.22
CA SER A 486 19.66 14.94 29.60
C SER A 486 19.24 14.82 28.12
N THR A 487 19.47 13.66 27.50
CA THR A 487 18.89 13.27 26.22
C THR A 487 17.81 12.21 26.46
N PRO A 488 16.56 12.38 25.98
CA PRO A 488 15.54 11.33 26.11
C PRO A 488 16.01 10.03 25.46
N PRO A 489 15.59 8.85 25.94
CA PRO A 489 16.06 7.55 25.48
C PRO A 489 15.85 7.33 23.96
N PRO A 490 16.58 6.38 23.34
CA PRO A 490 16.21 5.89 22.00
C PRO A 490 14.75 5.44 21.97
N VAL A 491 14.03 5.87 20.93
CA VAL A 491 12.71 5.32 20.61
C VAL A 491 12.97 4.07 19.79
N PHE A 492 12.69 2.91 20.35
CA PHE A 492 12.78 1.65 19.63
C PHE A 492 11.51 1.38 18.83
N VAL A 493 11.65 0.51 17.84
CA VAL A 493 10.69 0.33 16.76
C VAL A 493 9.43 -0.43 17.21
N MET A 494 9.56 -1.34 18.19
CA MET A 494 8.48 -2.24 18.63
C MET A 494 8.00 -1.94 20.06
N ASP A 495 8.84 -2.16 21.07
CA ASP A 495 8.53 -1.95 22.50
C ASP A 495 9.50 -0.90 23.08
N GLU A 496 9.44 -0.63 24.38
CA GLU A 496 10.39 0.27 25.07
C GLU A 496 11.82 -0.31 25.18
N GLU A 497 11.98 -1.60 24.87
CA GLU A 497 13.27 -2.31 24.83
C GLU A 497 13.74 -2.58 23.39
N PRO A 498 15.06 -2.54 23.14
CA PRO A 498 15.63 -2.86 21.84
C PRO A 498 15.41 -4.33 21.45
N CYS A 499 15.00 -4.56 20.20
CA CYS A 499 14.90 -5.90 19.62
C CYS A 499 15.83 -6.07 18.42
N LYS A 500 15.98 -7.31 17.93
CA LYS A 500 16.83 -7.61 16.78
C LYS A 500 16.48 -6.80 15.53
N ILE A 501 15.19 -6.50 15.33
CA ILE A 501 14.68 -5.66 14.22
C ILE A 501 15.24 -4.23 14.30
N ASP A 502 15.45 -3.67 15.49
CA ASP A 502 16.07 -2.34 15.66
C ASP A 502 17.50 -2.33 15.13
N ASN A 503 18.25 -3.42 15.36
CA ASN A 503 19.60 -3.60 14.81
C ASN A 503 19.58 -3.84 13.30
N ASP A 504 18.69 -4.67 12.78
CA ASP A 504 18.51 -4.85 11.32
C ASP A 504 18.17 -3.54 10.62
N LEU A 505 17.29 -2.73 11.20
CA LEU A 505 16.89 -1.43 10.64
C LEU A 505 18.05 -0.44 10.71
N TYR A 506 18.76 -0.37 11.84
CA TYR A 506 19.96 0.45 11.97
C TYR A 506 21.03 0.08 10.93
N GLU A 507 21.31 -1.20 10.73
CA GLU A 507 22.30 -1.67 9.74
C GLU A 507 22.00 -1.20 8.31
N VAL A 508 20.72 -1.03 7.94
CA VAL A 508 20.38 -0.44 6.63
C VAL A 508 20.45 1.08 6.66
N LEU A 509 19.82 1.71 7.65
CA LEU A 509 19.77 3.17 7.73
C LEU A 509 21.17 3.78 7.84
N SER A 510 22.13 3.10 8.48
CA SER A 510 23.53 3.53 8.57
C SER A 510 24.28 3.53 7.22
N LYS A 511 23.78 2.81 6.20
CA LYS A 511 24.36 2.82 4.84
C LYS A 511 23.84 3.98 3.98
N ILE A 512 22.77 4.67 4.41
CA ILE A 512 22.15 5.75 3.63
C ILE A 512 23.01 7.02 3.73
N PRO A 513 23.23 7.78 2.64
CA PRO A 513 23.98 9.04 2.68
C PRO A 513 23.42 10.03 3.71
N VAL A 514 24.32 10.68 4.45
CA VAL A 514 23.98 11.65 5.51
C VAL A 514 23.15 12.82 4.96
N GLU A 515 23.38 13.20 3.70
CA GLU A 515 22.60 14.21 2.97
C GLU A 515 21.11 13.84 2.88
N THR A 516 20.81 12.59 2.50
CA THR A 516 19.43 12.07 2.44
C THR A 516 18.82 11.95 3.83
N LEU A 517 19.58 11.43 4.80
CA LEU A 517 19.15 11.32 6.20
C LEU A 517 18.85 12.69 6.83
N SER A 518 19.52 13.76 6.42
CA SER A 518 19.29 15.12 6.97
C SER A 518 17.88 15.65 6.72
N LYS A 519 17.18 15.13 5.69
CA LYS A 519 15.78 15.45 5.38
C LYS A 519 14.78 14.80 6.36
N PHE A 520 15.20 13.77 7.09
CA PHE A 520 14.36 12.90 7.91
C PHE A 520 14.81 12.97 9.39
N PRO A 521 14.28 13.93 10.17
CA PRO A 521 14.82 14.27 11.48
C PRO A 521 14.63 13.16 12.52
N MET A 522 13.61 12.31 12.39
CA MET A 522 13.37 11.20 13.32
C MET A 522 14.29 10.02 13.01
N ILE A 523 14.47 9.70 11.73
CA ILE A 523 15.44 8.68 11.27
C ILE A 523 16.86 9.10 11.67
N ALA A 524 17.27 10.34 11.41
CA ALA A 524 18.59 10.84 11.78
C ALA A 524 18.84 10.77 13.30
N GLN A 525 17.83 11.07 14.13
CA GLN A 525 17.92 10.92 15.57
C GLN A 525 17.94 9.45 16.01
N TYR A 526 17.17 8.57 15.36
CA TYR A 526 17.18 7.13 15.63
C TYR A 526 18.57 6.53 15.36
N VAL A 527 19.14 6.76 14.17
CA VAL A 527 20.50 6.32 13.81
C VAL A 527 21.53 6.90 14.78
N LYS A 528 21.46 8.19 15.10
CA LYS A 528 22.39 8.82 16.06
C LYS A 528 22.29 8.25 17.49
N LYS A 529 21.11 7.84 17.95
CA LYS A 529 20.94 7.27 19.30
C LYS A 529 21.30 5.79 19.34
N VAL A 530 20.84 4.98 18.38
CA VAL A 530 21.15 3.55 18.31
C VAL A 530 22.64 3.32 18.02
N GLY A 531 23.26 4.17 17.19
CA GLY A 531 24.69 4.12 16.89
C GLY A 531 25.62 4.55 18.04
N LYS A 532 25.09 5.01 19.19
CA LYS A 532 25.88 5.14 20.43
C LYS A 532 26.06 3.81 21.16
N LEU A 533 25.25 2.80 20.84
CA LEU A 533 25.27 1.49 21.49
C LEU A 533 26.25 0.59 20.74
N ASP A 534 27.19 0.01 21.48
CA ASP A 534 28.27 -0.79 20.92
C ASP A 534 27.75 -2.03 20.16
N ASP A 535 28.42 -2.37 19.07
CA ASP A 535 28.04 -3.46 18.15
C ASP A 535 27.96 -4.81 18.89
N SER A 536 28.81 -5.02 19.90
CA SER A 536 28.82 -6.23 20.73
C SER A 536 27.58 -6.37 21.63
N VAL A 537 26.88 -5.26 21.90
CA VAL A 537 25.59 -5.22 22.61
C VAL A 537 24.45 -5.41 21.62
N ARG A 538 24.45 -4.67 20.50
CA ARG A 538 23.39 -4.72 19.49
C ARG A 538 23.22 -6.09 18.84
N CYS A 539 24.32 -6.82 18.64
CA CYS A 539 24.28 -8.18 18.09
C CYS A 539 23.66 -9.23 19.03
N LYS A 540 23.48 -8.91 20.33
CA LYS A 540 22.90 -9.82 21.34
C LYS A 540 21.41 -9.58 21.58
N TRP A 541 20.79 -8.59 20.92
CA TRP A 541 19.39 -8.26 21.14
C TRP A 541 18.45 -9.41 20.75
N PRO A 542 17.42 -9.68 21.57
CA PRO A 542 16.52 -10.81 21.34
C PRO A 542 15.63 -10.60 20.11
N GLY A 543 15.22 -11.72 19.49
CA GLY A 543 14.13 -11.73 18.50
C GLY A 543 12.79 -11.35 19.14
N ILE A 544 11.83 -10.94 18.31
CA ILE A 544 10.55 -10.34 18.75
C ILE A 544 9.73 -11.31 19.62
N ASP A 545 9.78 -12.60 19.27
CA ASP A 545 9.05 -13.71 19.90
C ASP A 545 9.85 -14.41 21.02
N SER A 546 10.98 -13.83 21.45
CA SER A 546 11.85 -14.46 22.45
C SER A 546 11.14 -14.62 23.81
N PRO A 547 11.10 -15.83 24.42
CA PRO A 547 10.51 -16.04 25.74
C PRO A 547 11.13 -15.16 26.83
N TYR A 548 12.39 -14.73 26.68
CA TYR A 548 13.02 -13.78 27.61
C TYR A 548 12.29 -12.43 27.62
N ARG A 549 11.88 -11.92 26.46
CA ARG A 549 11.10 -10.68 26.31
C ARG A 549 9.73 -10.78 26.99
N SER A 550 9.11 -11.97 26.95
CA SER A 550 7.84 -12.24 27.65
C SER A 550 7.96 -12.27 29.18
N LYS A 551 9.16 -12.48 29.74
CA LYS A 551 9.40 -12.45 31.19
C LYS A 551 9.53 -11.01 31.71
N PHE A 552 10.14 -10.12 30.93
CA PHE A 552 10.21 -8.68 31.27
C PHE A 552 8.85 -7.99 31.13
N ARG A 553 8.05 -8.32 30.10
CA ARG A 553 6.62 -7.93 29.99
C ARG A 553 5.70 -8.36 31.15
N LYS A 554 6.19 -9.14 32.13
CA LYS A 554 5.47 -9.56 33.35
C LYS A 554 6.04 -8.97 34.64
N ARG A 555 7.02 -8.06 34.54
CA ARG A 555 7.63 -7.33 35.67
C ARG A 555 7.22 -5.84 35.71
N LEU A 556 6.41 -5.40 34.75
CA LEU A 556 5.65 -4.14 34.75
C LEU A 556 4.22 -4.40 35.23
#